data_AF-A0A7C5KVC5-F1
#
_entry.id   AF-A0A7C5KVC5-F1
#
_cell.length_a   1.000
_cell.length_b   1.000
_cell.length_c   1.000
_cell.angle_alpha   90.00
_cell.angle_beta   90.00
_cell.angle_gamma   90.00
#
_symmetry.space_group_name_H-M   'P 1'
#
loop_
_entity.id
_entity.type
_entity.pdbx_description
1 polymer ?
#
loop_
_entity_poly.entity_id
_entity_poly.type
_entity_poly.pdbx_seq_one_letter_code
_entity_poly.pdbx_strand_id
1 'polypeptide(L)' 'MPDTEPDIEKTNNEEPERISPMQIVLDNPYLLLFIGVVVPTVFYIIWGIMELLSIPVAQ' A
#
# COMPACT_ATOMS: atom_id res chain seq x y z
N MET A 1 -43.53 38.46 19.19
CA MET A 1 -42.93 37.17 18.82
C MET A 1 -41.59 37.43 18.17
N PRO A 2 -40.47 36.91 18.72
CA PRO A 2 -39.16 36.96 18.08
C PRO A 2 -38.60 35.56 17.80
N ASP A 3 -39.21 34.77 16.90
CA ASP A 3 -38.67 33.44 16.59
C ASP A 3 -38.71 33.21 15.07
N THR A 4 -37.75 33.80 14.38
CA THR A 4 -37.36 33.38 13.03
C THR A 4 -35.85 33.34 13.01
N GLU A 5 -35.30 32.35 13.70
CA GLU A 5 -33.97 31.85 13.36
C GLU A 5 -34.13 31.07 12.05
N PRO A 6 -33.46 31.45 10.96
CA PRO A 6 -33.37 30.56 9.81
C PRO A 6 -32.55 29.36 10.26
N ASP A 7 -33.19 28.19 10.32
CA ASP A 7 -32.53 26.89 10.47
C ASP A 7 -31.51 26.77 9.34
N ILE A 8 -30.24 27.10 9.63
CA ILE A 8 -29.15 26.84 8.72
C ILE A 8 -29.01 25.33 8.67
N GLU A 9 -29.69 24.74 7.70
CA GLU A 9 -29.53 23.37 7.26
C GLU A 9 -28.03 23.17 6.99
N LYS A 10 -27.34 22.55 7.94
CA LYS A 10 -25.97 22.09 7.74
C LYS A 10 -26.05 20.99 6.68
N THR A 11 -25.92 21.39 5.42
CA THR A 11 -25.57 20.49 4.33
C THR A 11 -24.20 19.92 4.66
N ASN A 12 -24.19 18.75 5.31
CA ASN A 12 -22.99 17.95 5.45
C ASN A 12 -22.65 17.49 4.03
N ASN A 13 -21.79 18.26 3.36
CA ASN A 13 -21.12 17.86 2.15
C ASN A 13 -20.15 16.74 2.53
N GLU A 14 -20.66 15.52 2.64
CA GLU A 14 -19.88 14.30 2.70
C GLU A 14 -19.32 14.07 1.28
N GLU A 15 -18.32 14.86 0.90
CA GLU A 15 -17.49 14.50 -0.25
C GLU A 15 -16.83 13.16 0.10
N PRO A 16 -16.90 12.14 -0.78
CA PRO A 16 -16.21 10.88 -0.54
C PRO A 16 -14.73 11.21 -0.40
N GLU A 17 -14.19 11.07 0.81
CA GLU A 17 -12.77 11.29 1.09
C GLU A 17 -11.99 10.48 0.05
N ARG A 18 -11.23 11.19 -0.78
CA ARG A 18 -10.38 10.56 -1.80
C ARG A 18 -9.23 9.89 -1.07
N ILE A 19 -9.44 8.64 -0.67
CA ILE A 19 -8.41 7.81 -0.04
C ILE A 19 -7.20 7.74 -0.98
N SER A 20 -6.04 8.13 -0.48
CA SER A 20 -4.82 8.13 -1.29
C SER A 20 -4.45 6.69 -1.68
N PRO A 21 -4.02 6.42 -2.92
CA PRO A 21 -3.65 5.07 -3.35
C PRO A 21 -2.50 4.47 -2.52
N MET A 22 -1.65 5.32 -1.93
CA MET A 22 -0.59 4.86 -1.04
C MET A 22 -1.12 4.45 0.34
N GLN A 23 -2.22 5.03 0.82
CA GLN A 23 -2.90 4.58 2.04
C GLN A 23 -3.48 3.18 1.85
N ILE A 24 -4.15 2.90 0.73
CA ILE A 24 -4.71 1.56 0.46
C ILE A 24 -3.63 0.47 0.48
N VAL A 25 -2.41 0.78 0.02
CA VAL A 25 -1.27 -0.14 0.08
C VAL A 25 -0.80 -0.37 1.51
N LEU A 26 -0.74 0.68 2.33
CA LEU A 26 -0.28 0.63 3.72
C LEU A 26 -1.34 0.11 4.71
N ASP A 27 -2.62 0.27 4.39
CA ASP A 27 -3.77 -0.13 5.22
C ASP A 27 -4.03 -1.64 5.17
N ASN A 28 -3.45 -2.34 4.19
CA ASN A 28 -3.60 -3.78 4.00
C ASN A 28 -2.39 -4.53 4.60
N PRO A 29 -2.47 -5.09 5.82
CA PRO A 29 -1.34 -5.75 6.48
C PRO A 29 -0.81 -6.96 5.68
N TYR A 30 -1.69 -7.66 4.94
CA TYR A 30 -1.27 -8.76 4.06
C TYR A 30 -0.47 -8.30 2.85
N LEU A 31 -0.77 -7.11 2.32
CA LEU A 31 -0.03 -6.54 1.19
C LEU A 31 1.37 -6.12 1.65
N LEU A 32 1.48 -5.56 2.85
CA LEU A 32 2.75 -5.25 3.50
C LEU A 32 3.57 -6.51 3.79
N LEU A 33 2.92 -7.57 4.30
CA LEU A 33 3.56 -8.87 4.50
C LEU A 33 4.05 -9.45 3.17
N PHE A 34 3.21 -9.43 2.14
CA PHE A 34 3.55 -9.94 0.82
C PHE A 34 4.80 -9.25 0.28
N ILE A 35 4.83 -7.91 0.26
CA ILE A 35 6.02 -7.16 -0.18
C ILE A 35 7.23 -7.48 0.73
N GLY A 36 7.02 -7.55 2.05
CA GLY A 36 8.07 -7.85 3.02
C GLY A 36 8.73 -9.23 2.84
N VAL A 37 8.00 -10.23 2.35
CA VAL A 37 8.56 -11.57 2.08
C VAL A 37 9.01 -11.71 0.63
N VAL A 38 8.19 -11.26 -0.32
CA VAL A 38 8.45 -11.45 -1.76
C VAL A 38 9.69 -10.70 -2.21
N VAL A 39 9.89 -9.46 -1.75
CA VAL A 39 11.07 -8.67 -2.13
C VAL A 39 12.38 -9.40 -1.78
N PRO A 40 12.64 -9.77 -0.50
CA PRO A 40 13.87 -10.47 -0.16
C PRO A 40 13.94 -11.87 -0.79
N THR A 41 12.82 -12.59 -0.94
CA THR A 41 12.81 -13.90 -1.59
C THR A 41 13.28 -13.81 -3.05
N VAL A 42 12.71 -12.89 -3.84
CA VAL A 42 13.11 -12.71 -5.25
C VAL A 42 14.56 -12.24 -5.34
N PHE A 43 14.96 -11.31 -4.47
CA PHE A 43 16.36 -10.85 -4.39
C PHE A 43 17.31 -12.01 -4.13
N TYR A 44 16.99 -12.87 -3.15
CA TYR A 44 17.80 -14.02 -2.79
C TYR A 44 17.87 -15.05 -3.91
N ILE A 45 16.77 -15.28 -4.62
CA ILE A 45 16.73 -16.19 -5.78
C ILE A 45 17.64 -15.65 -6.89
N ILE A 46 17.49 -14.39 -7.26
CA ILE A 46 18.30 -13.78 -8.32
C ILE A 46 19.77 -13.81 -7.93
N TRP A 47 20.10 -13.45 -6.69
CA TRP A 47 21.46 -13.57 -6.17
C TRP A 47 21.96 -15.01 -6.29
N GLY A 48 21.21 -15.99 -5.78
CA GLY A 48 21.61 -17.40 -5.80
C GLY A 48 21.82 -17.93 -7.21
N ILE A 49 21.02 -17.49 -8.18
CA ILE A 49 21.22 -17.83 -9.59
C ILE A 49 22.50 -17.20 -10.13
N MET A 50 22.76 -15.93 -9.83
CA MET A 50 24.00 -15.26 -10.23
C MET A 50 25.25 -15.94 -9.63
N GLU A 51 25.17 -16.36 -8.36
CA GLU A 51 26.22 -17.15 -7.69
C GLU A 51 26.40 -18.52 -8.36
N LEU A 52 25.29 -19.21 -8.68
CA LEU A 52 25.36 -20.52 -9.33
C LEU A 52 26.01 -20.46 -10.72
N LEU A 53 25.72 -19.41 -11.49
CA LEU A 53 26.28 -19.22 -12.83
C LEU A 53 27.76 -18.78 -12.81
N SER A 54 28.22 -18.19 -11.70
CA SER A 54 29.61 -17.74 -11.55
C SER A 54 30.56 -18.86 -11.12
N ILE A 55 30.04 -19.98 -10.61
CA ILE A 55 30.86 -21.15 -10.27
C ILE A 55 31.41 -21.76 -11.56
N PRO A 56 32.74 -21.74 -11.76
CA PRO A 56 33.34 -22.39 -12.91
C PRO A 56 33.12 -23.89 -12.80
N VAL A 57 32.49 -24.48 -13.81
CA VAL A 57 32.39 -25.93 -13.90
C VAL A 57 33.80 -26.44 -14.16
N ALA A 58 34.42 -27.04 -13.14
CA ALA A 58 35.74 -27.65 -13.29
C ALA A 58 35.65 -28.70 -14.40
N GLN A 59 36.43 -28.49 -15.46
CA GLN A 59 36.60 -29.44 -16.57
C GLN A 59 37.50 -30.60 -16.14
#